data_AF-A7RG56-F1
#
_entry.id   AF-A7RG56-F1
#
_cell.length_a   1.000
_cell.length_b   1.000
_cell.length_c   1.000
_cell.angle_alpha   90.00
_cell.angle_beta   90.00
_cell.angle_gamma   90.00
#
_symmetry.space_group_name_H-M   'P 1'
#
loop_
_entity.id
_entity.type
_entity.pdbx_description
1 polymer ?
#
loop_
_entity_poly.entity_id
_entity_poly.type
_entity_poly.pdbx_seq_one_letter_code
_entity_poly.pdbx_strand_id
1 'polypeptide(L)'
;ADKRAHHNALERKRRDHIKDSFSHLRDSIPSLQGEKASRAQILNKATDYIQFMRRKNHSHQTDIDDLKRQNLILDQQGMYWV
;
A
#
# COMPACT_ATOMS: atom_id res chain seq x y z
N ALA A 1 -18.19 9.25 40.78
CA ALA A 1 -16.96 9.72 40.11
C ALA A 1 -16.28 8.61 39.30
N ASP A 2 -16.28 7.38 39.82
CA ASP A 2 -15.57 6.22 39.26
C ASP A 2 -15.96 5.84 37.82
N LYS A 3 -17.27 5.80 37.51
CA LYS A 3 -17.76 5.48 36.15
C LYS A 3 -17.25 6.45 35.07
N ARG A 4 -17.12 7.75 35.41
CA ARG A 4 -16.60 8.77 34.48
C ARG A 4 -15.10 8.60 34.27
N ALA A 5 -14.35 8.29 35.32
CA ALA A 5 -12.91 8.04 35.23
C ALA A 5 -12.61 6.81 34.37
N HIS A 6 -13.36 5.72 34.59
CA HIS A 6 -13.24 4.50 33.80
C HIS A 6 -13.56 4.73 32.32
N HIS A 7 -14.68 5.40 32.01
CA HIS A 7 -15.04 5.76 30.64
C HIS A 7 -13.95 6.59 29.95
N ASN A 8 -13.41 7.60 30.64
CA ASN A 8 -12.33 8.43 30.12
C ASN A 8 -11.04 7.63 29.86
N ALA A 9 -10.75 6.61 30.68
CA ALA A 9 -9.61 5.73 30.48
C ALA A 9 -9.76 4.86 29.23
N LEU A 10 -10.94 4.27 29.03
CA LEU A 10 -11.24 3.48 27.83
C LEU A 10 -11.15 4.32 26.56
N GLU A 11 -11.69 5.55 26.58
CA GLU A 11 -11.65 6.43 25.42
C GLU A 11 -10.23 6.93 25.12
N ARG A 12 -9.39 7.16 26.13
CA ARG A 12 -7.94 7.41 25.90
C ARG A 12 -7.29 6.24 25.19
N LYS A 13 -7.47 5.02 25.70
CA LYS A 13 -6.93 3.79 25.08
C LYS A 13 -7.38 3.66 23.62
N ARG A 14 -8.67 3.93 23.33
CA ARG A 14 -9.19 3.91 21.97
C ARG A 14 -8.47 4.92 21.05
N ARG A 15 -8.23 6.13 21.53
CA ARG A 15 -7.52 7.17 20.75
C ARG A 15 -6.04 6.83 20.54
N ASP A 16 -5.38 6.23 21.52
CA ASP A 16 -3.99 5.79 21.41
C ASP A 16 -3.87 4.71 20.32
N HIS A 17 -4.75 3.72 20.32
CA HIS A 17 -4.80 2.71 19.26
C HIS A 17 -5.00 3.33 17.86
N ILE A 18 -5.85 4.36 17.73
CA ILE A 18 -6.03 5.06 16.44
C ILE A 18 -4.76 5.81 16.05
N LYS A 19 -4.09 6.46 17.01
CA LYS A 19 -2.83 7.17 16.76
C LYS A 19 -1.77 6.20 16.24
N ASP A 20 -1.66 5.01 16.83
CA ASP A 20 -0.72 3.98 16.40
C ASP A 20 -1.03 3.48 14.98
N SER A 21 -2.30 3.25 14.66
CA SER A 21 -2.72 2.92 13.29
C SER A 21 -2.35 3.99 12.28
N PHE A 22 -2.45 5.29 12.63
CA PHE A 22 -2.00 6.37 11.75
C PHE A 22 -0.48 6.39 11.57
N SER A 23 0.31 6.08 12.60
CA SER A 23 1.76 5.91 12.50
C SER A 23 2.12 4.78 11.54
N HIS A 24 1.52 3.59 11.71
CA HIS A 24 1.76 2.46 10.81
C HIS A 24 1.37 2.75 9.37
N LEU A 25 0.23 3.43 9.15
CA LEU A 25 -0.20 3.82 7.82
C LEU A 25 0.79 4.79 7.17
N ARG A 26 1.25 5.82 7.91
CA ARG A 26 2.25 6.77 7.41
C ARG A 26 3.54 6.05 7.01
N ASP A 27 4.04 5.18 7.86
CA ASP A 27 5.32 4.49 7.64
C ASP A 27 5.25 3.50 6.46
N SER A 28 4.04 3.04 6.10
CA SER A 28 3.79 2.20 4.92
C SER A 28 3.74 2.98 3.59
N ILE A 29 3.72 4.31 3.63
CA ILE A 29 3.64 5.17 2.45
C ILE A 29 5.03 5.74 2.17
N PRO A 30 5.73 5.34 1.08
CA PRO A 30 7.12 5.73 0.83
C PRO A 30 7.36 7.25 0.82
N SER A 31 6.39 8.03 0.32
CA SER A 31 6.49 9.49 0.24
C SER A 31 6.29 10.22 1.57
N LEU A 32 5.93 9.50 2.65
CA LEU A 32 5.73 10.07 3.99
C LEU A 32 6.69 9.52 5.03
N GLN A 33 7.61 8.61 4.66
CA GLN A 33 8.58 8.04 5.58
C GLN A 33 9.52 9.11 6.12
N GLY A 34 9.69 9.15 7.45
CA GLY A 34 10.55 10.14 8.11
C GLY A 34 9.97 11.56 8.18
N GLU A 35 8.80 11.81 7.59
CA GLU A 35 8.17 13.14 7.57
C GLU A 35 7.09 13.31 8.64
N LYS A 36 6.90 14.57 9.06
CA LYS A 36 5.74 14.97 9.86
C LYS A 36 4.56 15.19 8.93
N ALA A 37 3.57 14.31 8.97
CA ALA A 37 2.35 14.40 8.17
C ALA A 37 1.10 14.50 9.07
N SER A 38 0.18 15.38 8.72
CA SER A 38 -1.14 15.44 9.38
C SER A 38 -1.99 14.22 9.02
N ARG A 39 -3.02 13.93 9.83
CA ARG A 39 -3.97 12.83 9.54
C ARG A 39 -4.60 12.94 8.15
N ALA A 40 -4.97 14.15 7.73
CA ALA A 40 -5.54 14.38 6.41
C ALA A 40 -4.52 14.08 5.29
N GLN A 41 -3.28 14.51 5.45
CA GLN A 41 -2.20 14.21 4.50
C GLN A 41 -1.93 12.70 4.41
N ILE A 42 -1.90 11.99 5.54
CA ILE A 42 -1.72 10.54 5.58
C ILE A 42 -2.83 9.84 4.77
N LEU A 43 -4.10 10.21 4.97
CA LEU A 43 -5.22 9.61 4.25
C LEU A 43 -5.19 9.91 2.75
N ASN A 44 -4.88 11.15 2.37
CA ASN A 44 -4.78 11.54 0.96
C ASN A 44 -3.64 10.78 0.27
N LYS A 45 -2.44 10.79 0.85
CA LYS A 45 -1.28 10.09 0.30
C LYS A 45 -1.46 8.57 0.29
N ALA A 46 -2.15 7.99 1.28
CA ALA A 46 -2.51 6.58 1.27
C ALA A 46 -3.38 6.24 0.05
N THR A 47 -4.40 7.08 -0.20
CA THR A 47 -5.32 6.91 -1.34
C THR A 47 -4.57 7.00 -2.66
N ASP A 48 -3.74 8.03 -2.82
CA ASP A 48 -2.89 8.22 -4.01
C ASP A 48 -1.96 7.02 -4.22
N TYR A 49 -1.32 6.55 -3.15
CA TYR A 49 -0.36 5.45 -3.20
C TYR A 49 -1.04 4.12 -3.57
N ILE A 50 -2.22 3.82 -3.03
CA ILE A 50 -3.00 2.63 -3.40
C ILE A 50 -3.35 2.68 -4.90
N GLN A 51 -3.82 3.83 -5.41
CA GLN A 51 -4.15 3.97 -6.83
C GLN A 51 -2.92 3.82 -7.72
N PHE A 52 -1.79 4.42 -7.32
CA PHE A 52 -0.52 4.27 -8.01
C PHE A 52 -0.07 2.82 -8.07
N MET A 53 -0.07 2.11 -6.94
CA MET A 53 0.36 0.71 -6.87
C MET A 53 -0.54 -0.20 -7.69
N ARG A 54 -1.87 0.04 -7.74
CA ARG A 54 -2.78 -0.69 -8.62
C ARG A 54 -2.41 -0.54 -10.10
N ARG A 55 -2.16 0.69 -10.57
CA ARG A 55 -1.74 0.94 -11.96
C ARG A 55 -0.38 0.31 -12.26
N LYS A 56 0.58 0.45 -11.34
CA LYS A 56 1.93 -0.12 -11.48
C LYS A 56 1.88 -1.65 -11.59
N ASN A 57 1.14 -2.31 -10.70
CA ASN A 57 1.00 -3.77 -10.74
C ASN A 57 0.30 -4.24 -12.02
N HIS A 58 -0.70 -3.50 -12.51
CA HIS A 58 -1.34 -3.82 -13.78
C HIS A 58 -0.37 -3.72 -14.97
N SER A 59 0.42 -2.64 -15.04
CA SER A 59 1.47 -2.52 -16.07
C SER A 59 2.45 -3.67 -16.01
N HIS A 60 2.95 -4.02 -14.83
CA HIS A 60 3.86 -5.16 -14.67
C HIS A 60 3.23 -6.49 -15.09
N GLN A 61 1.94 -6.68 -14.85
CA GLN A 61 1.24 -7.88 -15.31
C GLN A 61 1.16 -7.93 -16.84
N THR A 62 0.88 -6.80 -17.50
CA THR A 62 0.92 -6.70 -18.97
C THR A 62 2.31 -7.00 -19.51
N ASP A 63 3.36 -6.42 -18.92
CA ASP A 63 4.75 -6.68 -19.32
C ASP A 63 5.11 -8.17 -19.20
N ILE A 64 4.70 -8.83 -18.10
CA ILE A 64 4.89 -10.26 -17.89
C ILE A 64 4.20 -11.08 -18.97
N ASP A 65 2.95 -10.75 -19.31
CA ASP A 65 2.17 -11.50 -20.28
C ASP A 65 2.72 -11.34 -21.71
N ASP A 66 3.20 -10.14 -22.06
CA ASP A 66 3.86 -9.88 -23.34
C ASP A 66 5.21 -10.61 -23.45
N LEU A 67 6.02 -10.61 -22.39
CA LEU A 67 7.28 -11.38 -22.35
C LEU A 67 7.04 -12.89 -22.48
N LYS A 68 5.99 -13.42 -21.83
CA LYS A 68 5.59 -14.83 -21.99
C LYS A 68 5.20 -15.14 -23.43
N ARG A 69 4.46 -14.25 -24.09
CA ARG A 69 4.09 -14.42 -25.51
C ARG A 69 5.33 -14.41 -26.41
N GLN A 70 6.26 -13.48 -26.18
CA GLN A 70 7.50 -13.39 -26.94
C GLN A 70 8.36 -14.66 -26.79
N ASN A 71 8.53 -15.16 -25.56
CA ASN A 71 9.27 -16.40 -25.30
C ASN A 71 8.63 -17.58 -26.02
N LEU A 72 7.29 -17.71 -25.98
CA LEU A 72 6.59 -18.79 -26.70
C LEU A 72 6.87 -18.76 -28.21
N ILE A 73 6.87 -17.58 -28.81
CA ILE A 73 7.15 -17.41 -30.24
C ILE A 73 8.60 -17.79 -30.55
N LEU A 74 9.56 -17.38 -29.71
CA LEU A 74 10.98 -17.71 -29.88
C LEU A 74 11.25 -19.20 -29.71
N ASP A 75 10.63 -19.85 -28.73
CA ASP A 75 10.75 -21.30 -28.51
C ASP A 75 10.22 -22.08 -29.73
N GLN A 76 9.07 -21.67 -30.28
CA GLN A 76 8.54 -22.25 -31.51
C GLN A 76 9.51 -22.09 -32.68
N GLN A 77 10.05 -20.87 -32.89
CA GLN A 77 11.04 -20.64 -33.95
C GLN A 77 12.27 -21.52 -33.77
N GLY A 78 12.82 -21.62 -32.55
CA GLY A 78 13.96 -22.49 -32.25
C GLY A 78 13.69 -23.96 -32.59
N MET A 79 12.47 -24.46 -32.35
CA MET A 79 12.07 -25.83 -32.72
C MET A 79 12.01 -26.06 -34.24
N TYR A 80 11.75 -25.03 -35.06
CA TYR A 80 11.75 -25.18 -36.52
C TYR A 80 13.16 -25.26 -37.13
N TRP A 81 14.19 -24.80 -36.41
CA TRP A 81 15.58 -24.77 -36.89
C TRP A 81 16.39 -26.02 -36.49
N VAL A 82 15.82 -26.93 -35.70
CA VAL A 82 16.43 -28.21 -35.24
C VAL A 82 15.75 -29.37 -35.95
#